data_AF-A0A2H0L7P3-F1
#
_entry.id   AF-A0A2H0L7P3-F1
#
_cell.length_a   1.000
_cell.length_b   1.000
_cell.length_c   1.000
_cell.angle_alpha   90.00
_cell.angle_beta   90.00
_cell.angle_gamma   90.00
#
_symmetry.space_group_name_H-M   'P 1'
#
loop_
_entity.id
_entity.type
_entity.pdbx_description
1 polymer ?
#
loop_
_entity_poly.entity_id
_entity_poly.type
_entity_poly.pdbx_seq_one_letter_code
_entity_poly.pdbx_strand_id
1 'polypeptide(L)'
;MIFIDTNYFLRFLLNDIETEYKTAKQVFREAAERNIKLCTSVLVFFELYWVLKSFYKKEKNEIIAILNSVLQMKFIEFDKGPQLEKAIKLFKNQPIELQDAFNIIFAREHSAEDFKTFDKKLHKFFYADIVSDNNIVIGEKQRRYKTKTKKKQKSQRIAC
;
A
#
# COMPACT_ATOMS: atom_id res chain seq x y z
N MET A 1 -18.49 17.18 -6.21
CA MET A 1 -17.56 16.07 -5.93
C MET A 1 -17.73 15.71 -4.47
N ILE A 2 -17.93 14.43 -4.15
CA ILE A 2 -18.23 13.95 -2.80
C ILE A 2 -17.02 13.16 -2.29
N PHE A 3 -16.55 13.49 -1.08
CA PHE A 3 -15.47 12.78 -0.42
C PHE A 3 -16.02 11.58 0.36
N ILE A 4 -15.39 10.42 0.22
CA ILE A 4 -15.77 9.19 0.91
C ILE A 4 -14.72 8.85 1.97
N ASP A 5 -15.19 8.73 3.20
CA ASP A 5 -14.40 8.40 4.37
C ASP A 5 -14.36 6.87 4.62
N THR A 6 -13.45 6.43 5.50
CA THR A 6 -13.19 5.02 5.80
C THR A 6 -14.44 4.30 6.29
N ASN A 7 -15.27 4.95 7.10
CA ASN A 7 -16.49 4.37 7.62
C ASN A 7 -17.49 3.97 6.51
N TYR A 8 -17.70 4.78 5.48
CA TYR A 8 -18.58 4.44 4.36
C TYR A 8 -18.10 3.17 3.63
N PHE A 9 -16.78 3.04 3.42
CA PHE A 9 -16.21 1.80 2.87
C PHE A 9 -16.46 0.61 3.80
N LEU A 10 -16.15 0.74 5.10
CA LEU A 10 -16.34 -0.35 6.06
C LEU A 10 -17.79 -0.82 6.12
N ARG A 11 -18.75 0.10 6.23
CA ARG A 11 -20.17 -0.24 6.31
C ARG A 11 -20.65 -0.94 5.05
N PHE A 12 -20.25 -0.45 3.88
CA PHE A 12 -20.57 -1.09 2.61
C PHE A 12 -19.97 -2.49 2.47
N LEU A 13 -18.70 -2.66 2.84
CA LEU A 13 -17.96 -3.92 2.62
C LEU A 13 -18.32 -5.01 3.64
N LEU A 14 -18.62 -4.62 4.88
CA LEU A 14 -18.84 -5.56 5.98
C LEU A 14 -20.30 -5.85 6.25
N ASN A 15 -21.21 -4.95 5.86
CA ASN A 15 -22.64 -5.07 6.13
C ASN A 15 -22.95 -5.40 7.60
N ASP A 16 -22.29 -4.70 8.53
CA ASP A 16 -22.37 -4.97 9.96
C ASP A 16 -23.38 -4.07 10.69
N ILE A 17 -23.71 -2.91 10.13
CA ILE A 17 -24.77 -2.00 10.60
C ILE A 17 -25.74 -1.75 9.44
N GLU A 18 -26.92 -2.37 9.48
CA GLU A 18 -27.90 -2.41 8.38
C GLU A 18 -28.28 -1.02 7.84
N THR A 19 -28.51 -0.04 8.72
CA THR A 19 -28.91 1.32 8.33
C THR A 19 -27.77 2.07 7.63
N GLU A 20 -26.56 1.96 8.15
CA GLU A 20 -25.37 2.58 7.56
C GLU A 20 -24.95 1.85 6.27
N TYR A 21 -25.08 0.52 6.22
CA TYR A 21 -24.87 -0.26 5.00
C TYR A 21 -25.79 0.19 3.88
N LYS A 22 -27.10 0.31 4.15
CA LYS A 22 -28.08 0.81 3.16
C LYS A 22 -27.71 2.19 2.64
N THR A 23 -27.30 3.08 3.55
CA THR A 23 -26.89 4.44 3.22
C THR A 23 -25.64 4.44 2.32
N ALA A 24 -24.58 3.75 2.72
CA ALA A 24 -23.34 3.68 1.94
C ALA A 24 -23.54 2.99 0.59
N LYS A 25 -24.32 1.90 0.57
CA LYS A 25 -24.69 1.18 -0.66
C LYS A 25 -25.45 2.06 -1.63
N GLN A 26 -26.39 2.88 -1.14
CA GLN A 26 -27.13 3.81 -1.98
C GLN A 26 -26.19 4.83 -2.63
N VAL A 27 -25.29 5.44 -1.84
CA VAL A 27 -24.30 6.41 -2.36
C VAL A 27 -23.43 5.79 -3.45
N PHE A 28 -22.87 4.60 -3.23
CA PHE A 28 -22.02 3.93 -4.21
C PHE A 28 -22.79 3.47 -5.44
N ARG A 29 -24.03 3.00 -5.26
CA ARG A 29 -24.91 2.61 -6.37
C ARG A 29 -25.25 3.80 -7.25
N GLU A 30 -25.68 4.91 -6.66
CA GLU A 30 -26.00 6.13 -7.41
C GLU A 30 -24.77 6.67 -8.14
N ALA A 31 -23.59 6.62 -7.51
CA ALA A 31 -22.36 7.03 -8.15
C ALA A 31 -22.00 6.16 -9.36
N ALA A 32 -22.15 4.84 -9.23
CA ALA A 32 -21.91 3.90 -10.32
C ALA A 32 -22.91 4.05 -11.47
N GLU A 33 -24.21 4.17 -11.18
CA GLU A 33 -25.28 4.24 -12.18
C GLU A 33 -25.33 5.61 -12.89
N ARG A 34 -25.09 6.70 -12.17
CA ARG A 34 -25.20 8.08 -12.67
C ARG A 34 -23.85 8.68 -13.08
N ASN A 35 -22.79 7.87 -13.06
CA ASN A 35 -21.42 8.27 -13.37
C ASN A 35 -20.94 9.50 -12.55
N ILE A 36 -21.37 9.57 -11.28
CA ILE A 36 -20.93 10.64 -10.36
C ILE A 36 -19.55 10.27 -9.84
N LYS A 37 -18.60 11.20 -9.96
CA LYS A 37 -17.26 11.03 -9.40
C LYS A 37 -17.26 11.30 -7.89
N LEU A 38 -16.87 10.27 -7.15
CA LEU A 38 -16.49 10.32 -5.75
C LEU A 38 -14.97 10.44 -5.67
N CYS A 39 -14.46 10.99 -4.58
CA CYS A 39 -13.03 11.01 -4.31
C CYS A 39 -12.73 10.51 -2.90
N THR A 40 -11.51 10.03 -2.68
CA THR A 40 -11.01 9.70 -1.36
C THR A 40 -9.51 9.94 -1.29
N SER A 41 -8.93 9.80 -0.09
CA SER A 41 -7.51 10.03 0.14
C SER A 41 -6.74 8.71 0.31
N VAL A 42 -5.42 8.79 0.12
CA VAL A 42 -4.51 7.70 0.47
C VAL A 42 -4.59 7.35 1.97
N LEU A 43 -4.90 8.33 2.83
CA LEU A 43 -5.04 8.14 4.27
C LEU A 43 -6.24 7.26 4.60
N VAL A 44 -7.39 7.51 3.99
CA VAL A 44 -8.61 6.67 4.13
C VAL A 44 -8.33 5.23 3.72
N PHE A 45 -7.55 5.04 2.65
CA PHE A 45 -7.15 3.70 2.21
C PHE A 45 -6.29 2.96 3.25
N PHE A 46 -5.36 3.65 3.90
CA PHE A 46 -4.54 3.07 4.97
C PHE A 46 -5.31 2.82 6.27
N GLU A 47 -6.25 3.70 6.60
CA GLU A 47 -7.13 3.49 7.74
C GLU A 47 -8.02 2.26 7.52
N LEU A 48 -8.59 2.11 6.31
CA LEU A 48 -9.33 0.90 5.93
C LEU A 48 -8.48 -0.36 6.13
N TYR A 49 -7.24 -0.37 5.63
CA TYR A 49 -6.28 -1.45 5.86
C TYR A 49 -6.08 -1.75 7.36
N TRP A 50 -5.81 -0.70 8.15
CA TRP A 50 -5.49 -0.86 9.56
C TRP A 50 -6.68 -1.35 10.38
N VAL A 51 -7.89 -0.88 10.09
CA VAL A 51 -9.12 -1.31 10.76
C VAL A 51 -9.43 -2.77 10.43
N LEU A 52 -9.33 -3.16 9.15
CA LEU A 52 -9.53 -4.55 8.73
C LEU A 52 -8.53 -5.50 9.42
N LYS A 53 -7.27 -5.07 9.54
CA LYS A 53 -6.21 -5.85 10.17
C LYS A 53 -6.32 -5.93 11.68
N SER A 54 -6.47 -4.78 12.36
CA SER A 54 -6.32 -4.69 13.81
C SER A 54 -7.62 -4.99 14.54
N PHE A 55 -8.73 -4.42 14.08
CA PHE A 55 -10.03 -4.55 14.72
C PHE A 55 -10.75 -5.82 14.24
N TYR A 56 -10.92 -5.98 12.93
CA TYR A 56 -11.60 -7.15 12.36
C TYR A 56 -10.71 -8.39 12.22
N LYS A 57 -9.39 -8.27 12.48
CA LYS A 57 -8.42 -9.37 12.46
C LYS A 57 -8.46 -10.21 11.19
N LYS A 58 -8.71 -9.54 10.05
CA LYS A 58 -8.76 -10.19 8.74
C LYS A 58 -7.39 -10.71 8.35
N GLU A 59 -7.38 -11.88 7.71
CA GLU A 59 -6.14 -12.45 7.20
C GLU A 59 -5.61 -11.66 6.00
N LYS A 60 -4.29 -11.69 5.80
CA LYS A 60 -3.61 -10.90 4.75
C LYS A 60 -4.26 -11.04 3.37
N ASN A 61 -4.65 -12.25 2.98
CA ASN A 61 -5.25 -12.52 1.68
C ASN A 61 -6.67 -11.93 1.56
N GLU A 62 -7.46 -11.94 2.64
CA GLU A 62 -8.78 -11.29 2.67
C GLU A 62 -8.63 -9.78 2.54
N ILE A 63 -7.69 -9.18 3.29
CA ILE A 63 -7.40 -7.75 3.21
C ILE A 63 -7.02 -7.35 1.79
N ILE A 64 -6.12 -8.11 1.14
CA ILE A 64 -5.71 -7.84 -0.24
C ILE A 64 -6.90 -7.91 -1.21
N ALA A 65 -7.79 -8.88 -1.06
CA ALA A 65 -8.99 -8.99 -1.90
C ALA A 65 -9.90 -7.76 -1.74
N ILE A 66 -10.16 -7.36 -0.49
CA ILE A 66 -10.98 -6.18 -0.17
C ILE A 66 -10.35 -4.90 -0.76
N LEU A 67 -9.07 -4.65 -0.48
CA LEU A 67 -8.38 -3.46 -0.96
C LEU A 67 -8.34 -3.37 -2.50
N ASN A 68 -8.14 -4.50 -3.20
CA ASN A 68 -8.22 -4.53 -4.66
C ASN A 68 -9.64 -4.21 -5.16
N SER A 69 -10.68 -4.75 -4.52
CA SER A 69 -12.07 -4.45 -4.90
C SER A 69 -12.40 -2.96 -4.76
N VAL A 70 -11.83 -2.29 -3.74
CA VAL A 70 -11.97 -0.85 -3.52
C VAL A 70 -11.29 -0.05 -4.62
N LEU A 71 -10.06 -0.41 -5.01
CA LEU A 71 -9.36 0.27 -6.12
C LEU A 71 -10.04 0.03 -7.49
N GLN A 72 -10.77 -1.07 -7.65
CA GLN A 72 -11.51 -1.37 -8.88
C GLN A 72 -12.81 -0.56 -9.04
N MET A 73 -13.24 0.19 -8.01
CA MET A 73 -14.41 1.06 -8.08
C MET A 73 -14.13 2.30 -8.96
N LYS A 74 -14.36 2.20 -10.26
CA LYS A 74 -14.06 3.25 -11.27
C LYS A 74 -14.73 4.61 -11.06
N PHE A 75 -15.76 4.66 -10.22
CA PHE A 75 -16.46 5.89 -9.82
C PHE A 75 -15.80 6.60 -8.63
N ILE A 76 -14.75 6.02 -8.03
CA ILE A 76 -13.96 6.60 -6.94
C ILE A 76 -12.58 6.98 -7.45
N GLU A 77 -12.21 8.24 -7.24
CA GLU A 77 -10.89 8.76 -7.56
C GLU A 77 -9.95 8.64 -6.36
N PHE A 78 -8.78 8.05 -6.60
CA PHE A 78 -7.69 7.90 -5.63
C PHE A 78 -6.48 8.71 -6.09
N ASP A 79 -6.00 9.66 -5.28
CA ASP A 79 -4.82 10.50 -5.57
C ASP A 79 -3.54 9.70 -5.87
N LYS A 80 -3.46 8.44 -5.40
CA LYS A 80 -2.29 7.56 -5.56
C LYS A 80 -2.69 6.15 -6.00
N GLY A 81 -3.77 5.99 -6.77
CA GLY A 81 -4.28 4.69 -7.22
C GLY A 81 -3.19 3.75 -7.78
N PRO A 82 -2.41 4.16 -8.80
CA PRO A 82 -1.35 3.32 -9.36
C PRO A 82 -0.27 2.90 -8.34
N GLN A 83 0.08 3.79 -7.40
CA GLN A 83 1.03 3.46 -6.33
C GLN A 83 0.44 2.48 -5.32
N LEU A 84 -0.84 2.63 -4.98
CA LEU A 84 -1.56 1.72 -4.11
C LEU A 84 -1.63 0.32 -4.73
N GLU A 85 -1.91 0.19 -6.02
CA GLU A 85 -1.90 -1.10 -6.73
C GLU A 85 -0.52 -1.79 -6.66
N LYS A 86 0.55 -1.03 -6.94
CA LYS A 86 1.92 -1.53 -6.83
C LYS A 86 2.27 -1.92 -5.39
N ALA A 87 1.81 -1.14 -4.40
CA ALA A 87 2.00 -1.41 -2.99
C ALA A 87 1.29 -2.70 -2.56
N ILE A 88 0.05 -2.93 -3.01
CA ILE A 88 -0.68 -4.19 -2.77
C ILE A 88 0.08 -5.37 -3.39
N LYS A 89 0.60 -5.24 -4.62
CA LYS A 89 1.38 -6.32 -5.26
C LYS A 89 2.65 -6.64 -4.46
N LEU A 90 3.37 -5.63 -3.98
CA LEU A 90 4.56 -5.83 -3.14
C LEU A 90 4.19 -6.42 -1.78
N PHE A 91 3.16 -5.88 -1.13
CA PHE A 91 2.62 -6.37 0.14
C PHE A 91 2.22 -7.84 0.04
N LYS A 92 1.48 -8.23 -1.02
CA LYS A 92 1.07 -9.62 -1.27
C LYS A 92 2.26 -10.58 -1.23
N ASN A 93 3.32 -10.24 -1.94
CA ASN A 93 4.44 -11.14 -2.19
C ASN A 93 5.52 -11.11 -1.11
N GLN A 94 5.51 -10.11 -0.21
CA GLN A 94 6.58 -9.90 0.76
C GLN A 94 6.07 -9.87 2.21
N PRO A 95 6.89 -10.29 3.19
CA PRO A 95 6.54 -10.24 4.61
C PRO A 95 6.82 -8.83 5.18
N ILE A 96 6.12 -7.82 4.64
CA ILE A 96 6.17 -6.42 5.11
C ILE A 96 4.74 -5.90 5.28
N GLU A 97 4.61 -4.76 5.94
CA GLU A 97 3.33 -4.08 6.07
C GLU A 97 2.97 -3.28 4.80
N LEU A 98 1.68 -3.00 4.59
CA LEU A 98 1.22 -2.28 3.41
C LEU A 98 1.79 -0.86 3.31
N GLN A 99 1.89 -0.14 4.43
CA GLN A 99 2.48 1.21 4.47
C GLN A 99 3.97 1.20 4.12
N ASP A 100 4.71 0.17 4.53
CA ASP A 100 6.12 0.02 4.17
C ASP A 100 6.26 -0.28 2.68
N ALA A 101 5.40 -1.15 2.15
CA ALA A 101 5.33 -1.44 0.72
C ALA A 101 5.07 -0.17 -0.09
N PHE A 102 4.10 0.66 0.34
CA PHE A 102 3.80 1.92 -0.31
C PHE A 102 4.96 2.92 -0.24
N ASN A 103 5.59 3.10 0.93
CA ASN A 103 6.74 3.99 1.07
C ASN A 103 7.91 3.57 0.16
N ILE A 104 8.13 2.26 0.00
CA ILE A 104 9.13 1.74 -0.93
C ILE A 104 8.76 2.10 -2.39
N ILE A 105 7.51 1.90 -2.80
CA ILE A 105 7.05 2.27 -4.15
C ILE A 105 7.18 3.78 -4.37
N PHE A 106 6.68 4.57 -3.42
CA PHE A 106 6.72 6.02 -3.47
C PHE A 106 8.17 6.53 -3.61
N ALA A 107 9.09 6.07 -2.76
CA ALA A 107 10.49 6.47 -2.81
C ALA A 107 11.16 6.10 -4.15
N ARG A 108 10.84 4.92 -4.70
CA ARG A 108 11.35 4.49 -6.01
C ARG A 108 10.87 5.38 -7.14
N GLU A 109 9.57 5.70 -7.15
CA GLU A 109 8.98 6.57 -8.18
C GLU A 109 9.51 8.01 -8.10
N HIS A 110 9.89 8.46 -6.91
CA HIS A 110 10.56 9.74 -6.70
C HIS A 110 12.07 9.68 -6.94
N SER A 111 12.56 8.60 -7.56
CA SER A 111 13.99 8.41 -7.88
C SER A 111 14.92 8.56 -6.68
N ALA A 112 14.44 8.24 -5.47
CA ALA A 112 15.28 8.28 -4.28
C ALA A 112 16.50 7.36 -4.45
N GLU A 113 17.68 7.87 -4.14
CA GLU A 113 18.93 7.10 -4.27
C GLU A 113 19.15 6.12 -3.10
N ASP A 114 18.53 6.40 -1.96
CA ASP A 114 18.65 5.63 -0.73
C ASP A 114 17.31 5.63 0.03
N PHE A 115 17.10 4.62 0.87
CA PHE A 115 15.91 4.45 1.70
C PHE A 115 16.33 4.38 3.16
N LYS A 116 16.28 5.52 3.85
CA LYS A 116 16.71 5.63 5.24
C LYS A 116 15.61 5.10 6.17
N THR A 117 15.91 3.97 6.80
CA THR A 117 15.05 3.36 7.82
C THR A 117 15.90 2.59 8.81
N PHE A 118 15.44 2.57 10.07
CA PHE A 118 16.03 1.74 11.13
C PHE A 118 15.58 0.28 11.03
N ASP A 119 14.49 -0.02 10.31
CA ASP A 119 14.14 -1.39 9.97
C ASP A 119 15.04 -1.90 8.84
N LYS A 120 16.12 -2.57 9.24
CA LYS A 120 17.11 -3.16 8.32
C LYS A 120 16.50 -4.14 7.33
N LYS A 121 15.34 -4.75 7.63
CA LYS A 121 14.67 -5.70 6.73
C LYS A 121 14.12 -5.00 5.49
N LEU A 122 13.73 -3.72 5.59
CA LEU A 122 13.13 -2.97 4.48
C LEU A 122 14.13 -2.61 3.37
N HIS A 123 15.41 -2.43 3.72
CA HIS A 123 16.47 -2.11 2.74
C HIS A 123 16.49 -3.11 1.58
N LYS A 124 16.39 -4.42 1.88
CA LYS A 124 16.44 -5.45 0.82
C LYS A 124 15.29 -5.31 -0.17
N PHE A 125 14.13 -4.83 0.28
CA PHE A 125 12.95 -4.70 -0.56
C PHE A 125 12.96 -3.42 -1.38
N PHE A 126 13.62 -2.35 -0.93
CA PHE A 126 13.82 -1.12 -1.73
C PHE A 126 14.82 -1.31 -2.87
N TYR A 127 15.90 -2.04 -2.60
CA TYR A 127 16.98 -2.27 -3.55
C TYR A 127 16.79 -3.47 -4.49
N ALA A 128 15.78 -4.31 -4.22
CA ALA A 128 15.32 -5.34 -5.13
C ALA A 128 14.86 -4.73 -6.46
N ASP A 129 15.03 -5.44 -7.57
CA ASP A 129 14.32 -5.08 -8.80
C ASP A 129 12.90 -5.64 -8.72
N ILE A 130 11.90 -4.81 -8.96
CA ILE A 130 10.52 -5.29 -9.14
C ILE A 130 10.46 -5.87 -10.55
N VAL A 131 10.80 -7.14 -10.71
CA VAL A 131 10.53 -7.84 -11.97
C VAL A 131 9.04 -8.13 -12.02
N SER A 132 8.40 -7.81 -13.14
CA SER A 132 7.03 -8.20 -13.42
C SER A 132 6.92 -9.73 -13.40
N ASP A 133 6.21 -10.20 -12.38
CA ASP A 133 5.74 -11.57 -12.14
C ASP A 133 6.74 -12.51 -11.44
N ASN A 134 6.43 -12.69 -10.14
CA ASN A 134 6.78 -13.78 -9.24
C ASN A 134 8.23 -14.07 -8.85
N ASN A 135 9.22 -13.30 -9.29
CA ASN A 135 10.57 -13.40 -8.72
C ASN A 135 11.23 -12.03 -8.47
N ILE A 136 11.57 -11.75 -7.20
CA ILE A 136 12.48 -10.65 -6.88
C ILE A 136 13.89 -11.10 -7.24
N VAL A 137 14.53 -10.37 -8.16
CA VAL A 137 15.96 -10.51 -8.44
C VAL A 137 16.72 -9.46 -7.63
N ILE A 138 17.86 -9.85 -7.06
CA ILE A 138 18.80 -8.94 -6.38
C ILE A 138 19.28 -7.93 -7.42
N GLY A 139 18.72 -6.71 -7.38
CA GLY A 139 19.05 -5.67 -8.34
C GLY A 139 20.45 -5.09 -8.16
N GLU A 140 20.96 -4.43 -9.20
CA GLU A 140 22.29 -3.80 -9.17
C GLU A 140 22.42 -2.79 -8.03
N LYS A 141 21.34 -2.09 -7.68
CA LYS A 141 21.30 -1.15 -6.55
C LYS A 141 21.56 -1.86 -5.22
N GLN A 142 21.09 -3.10 -5.04
CA GLN A 142 21.33 -3.89 -3.83
C GLN A 142 22.80 -4.32 -3.71
N ARG A 143 23.46 -4.64 -4.84
CA ARG A 143 24.91 -4.92 -4.87
C ARG A 143 25.71 -3.69 -4.47
N ARG A 144 25.39 -2.51 -5.02
CA ARG A 144 26.04 -1.24 -4.67
C ARG A 144 25.83 -0.88 -3.19
N TYR A 145 24.64 -1.09 -2.64
CA TYR A 145 24.38 -0.87 -1.22
C TYR A 145 25.26 -1.78 -0.34
N LYS A 146 25.29 -3.09 -0.57
CA LYS A 146 26.14 -4.02 0.20
C LYS A 146 27.62 -3.62 0.18
N THR A 147 28.12 -3.16 -0.97
CA THR A 147 29.50 -2.68 -1.12
C THR A 147 29.74 -1.38 -0.34
N LYS A 148 28.82 -0.41 -0.40
CA LYS A 148 28.90 0.84 0.40
C LYS A 148 28.86 0.55 1.90
N THR A 149 27.98 -0.34 2.36
CA THR A 149 27.84 -0.69 3.78
C THR A 149 29.09 -1.42 4.31
N LYS A 150 29.65 -2.36 3.54
CA LYS A 150 30.94 -3.01 3.88
C LYS A 150 32.09 -2.02 3.97
N LYS A 151 32.20 -1.07 3.02
CA LYS A 151 33.21 0.00 3.08
C LYS A 151 33.04 0.87 4.32
N LYS A 152 31.82 1.32 4.63
CA LYS A 152 31.53 2.17 5.81
C LYS A 152 31.86 1.47 7.13
N GLN A 153 31.53 0.19 7.27
CA GLN A 153 31.87 -0.62 8.45
C GLN A 153 33.39 -0.82 8.59
N LYS A 154 34.12 -0.98 7.49
CA LYS A 154 35.59 -1.13 7.52
C LYS A 154 36.28 0.19 7.90
N SER A 155 35.81 1.33 7.39
CA SER A 155 36.34 2.65 7.76
C SER A 155 36.11 3.01 9.22
N GLN A 156 34.96 2.64 9.81
CA GLN A 156 34.68 2.87 11.23
C GLN A 156 35.51 2.00 12.19
N ARG A 157 36.02 0.85 11.73
CA ARG A 157 36.92 -0.01 12.52
C ARG A 157 38.39 0.40 12.49
N ILE A 158 38.79 1.21 11.51
CA ILE A 158 40.18 1.71 11.37
C ILE A 158 40.35 3.05 12.10
N ALA A 159 39.24 3.73 12.42
CA ALA A 159 39.22 5.01 13.12
C ALA A 159 39.01 4.90 14.65
N CYS A 160 39.18 3.70 15.21
CA CYS A 160 39.10 3.43 16.65
C CYS A 160 40.41 2.78 17.13
#